data_AF-A0A0V7ZM64-F1
#
_entry.id   AF-A0A0V7ZM64-F1
#
_cell.length_a   1.000
_cell.length_b   1.000
_cell.length_c   1.000
_cell.angle_alpha   90.00
_cell.angle_beta   90.00
_cell.angle_gamma   90.00
#
_symmetry.space_group_name_H-M   'P 1'
#
loop_
_entity.id
_entity.type
_entity.pdbx_description
1 polymer ?
#
loop_
_entity_poly.entity_id
_entity_poly.type
_entity_poly.pdbx_seq_one_letter_code
_entity_poly.pdbx_strand_id
1 'polypeptide(L)' 'MIDPNGKFLAGYFRMKGDIYSHGAVIIWGLETGEVFDTFDVKMNRLHTVAFSPVSAASPQGIGKTLVVGGFGL' A
#
# COMPACT_ATOMS: atom_id res chain seq x y z
N MET A 1 -0.94 -7.71 2.39
CA MET A 1 -1.57 -8.24 1.16
C MET A 1 -0.52 -8.44 0.10
N ILE A 2 -0.50 -9.59 -0.57
CA ILE A 2 0.41 -9.86 -1.69
C ILE A 2 -0.25 -9.41 -3.00
N ASP A 3 0.51 -8.83 -3.93
CA ASP A 3 -0.01 -8.43 -5.25
C ASP A 3 -0.28 -9.65 -6.15
N PRO A 4 -1.10 -9.52 -7.20
CA PRO A 4 -1.46 -10.66 -8.06
C PRO A 4 -0.28 -11.33 -8.78
N ASN A 5 0.84 -10.61 -8.98
CA ASN A 5 2.02 -11.17 -9.62
C ASN A 5 2.98 -11.82 -8.61
N GLY A 6 2.69 -11.75 -7.30
CA GLY A 6 3.52 -12.32 -6.24
C GLY A 6 4.87 -11.63 -6.05
N LYS A 7 5.03 -10.39 -6.53
CA LYS A 7 6.28 -9.62 -6.46
C LYS A 7 6.36 -8.73 -5.23
N PHE A 8 5.22 -8.23 -4.77
CA PHE A 8 5.14 -7.23 -3.72
C PHE A 8 4.19 -7.65 -2.60
N LEU A 9 4.58 -7.28 -1.37
CA LEU A 9 3.72 -7.30 -0.20
C LEU A 9 3.40 -5.86 0.19
N ALA A 10 2.13 -5.53 0.37
CA ALA A 10 1.68 -4.27 0.97
C ALA A 10 1.24 -4.49 2.41
N GLY A 11 1.62 -3.57 3.28
CA GLY A 11 1.11 -3.43 4.63
C GLY A 11 0.73 -1.98 4.91
N TYR A 12 0.08 -1.75 6.04
CA TYR A 12 -0.18 -0.41 6.53
C TYR A 12 0.22 -0.29 7.99
N PHE A 13 0.63 0.89 8.40
CA PHE A 13 1.07 1.19 9.77
C PHE A 13 0.74 2.64 10.13
N ARG A 14 0.88 2.98 11.42
CA ARG A 14 0.82 4.37 11.89
C ARG A 14 2.23 4.94 11.91
N MET A 15 2.45 5.98 11.12
CA MET A 15 3.66 6.78 11.14
C MET A 15 3.55 7.83 12.23
N LYS A 16 4.60 7.97 13.04
CA LYS A 16 4.67 9.00 14.07
C LYS A 16 4.96 10.34 13.40
N GLY A 17 4.02 11.27 13.47
CA GLY A 17 4.24 12.66 13.10
C GLY A 17 4.64 13.51 14.31
N ASP A 18 5.11 14.73 14.04
CA ASP A 18 5.55 15.67 15.08
C ASP A 18 4.41 16.13 15.99
N ILE A 19 3.19 16.29 15.43
CA ILE A 19 2.00 16.76 16.15
C ILE A 19 0.98 15.63 16.35
N TYR A 20 0.70 14.86 15.29
CA TYR A 20 -0.19 13.71 15.36
C TYR A 20 0.32 12.57 14.48
N SER A 21 0.03 11.33 14.87
CA SER A 21 0.35 10.13 14.09
C SER A 21 -0.69 9.88 13.01
N HIS A 22 -0.26 9.62 11.78
CA HIS A 22 -1.11 9.34 10.64
C HIS A 22 -0.77 7.99 10.02
N GLY A 23 -1.63 7.49 9.15
CA GLY A 23 -1.46 6.22 8.47
C GLY A 23 -0.47 6.33 7.32
N ALA A 24 0.33 5.30 7.15
CA ALA A 24 1.19 5.08 6.01
C ALA A 24 1.00 3.66 5.46
N VAL A 25 1.31 3.49 4.19
CA VAL A 25 1.43 2.19 3.53
C VAL A 25 2.89 1.92 3.26
N ILE A 26 3.30 0.68 3.45
CA ILE A 26 4.65 0.21 3.16
C ILE A 26 4.56 -0.93 2.15
N ILE A 27 5.46 -0.91 1.18
CA ILE A 27 5.59 -1.95 0.15
C ILE A 27 6.95 -2.63 0.31
N TRP A 28 6.93 -3.95 0.36
CA TRP A 28 8.13 -4.78 0.37
C TRP A 28 8.27 -5.53 -0.96
N GLY A 29 9.49 -5.62 -1.46
CA GLY A 29 9.84 -6.58 -2.51
C GLY A 29 9.97 -7.97 -1.90
N LEU A 30 9.19 -8.94 -2.39
CA LEU A 30 9.20 -10.29 -1.82
C LEU A 30 10.47 -11.09 -2.16
N GLU A 31 11.11 -10.79 -3.30
CA GLU A 31 12.36 -11.43 -3.70
C GLU A 31 13.55 -10.96 -2.86
N THR A 32 13.67 -9.65 -2.64
CA THR A 32 14.80 -9.06 -1.92
C THR A 32 14.58 -8.96 -0.41
N GLY A 33 13.32 -8.97 0.05
CA GLY A 33 12.95 -8.69 1.44
C GLY A 33 13.09 -7.22 1.83
N GLU A 34 13.47 -6.34 0.90
CA GLU A 34 13.72 -4.94 1.15
C GLU A 34 12.45 -4.09 1.01
N VAL A 35 12.44 -2.92 1.66
CA VAL A 35 11.40 -1.92 1.47
C VAL A 35 11.55 -1.33 0.08
N PHE A 36 10.52 -1.52 -0.74
CA PHE A 36 10.46 -0.92 -2.07
C PHE A 36 10.01 0.53 -1.98
N ASP A 37 8.96 0.81 -1.20
CA ASP A 37 8.44 2.18 -1.03
C ASP A 37 7.63 2.34 0.26
N THR A 38 7.42 3.58 0.68
CA THR A 38 6.53 3.97 1.79
C THR A 38 5.72 5.20 1.41
N PHE A 39 4.40 5.08 1.43
CA PHE A 39 3.46 6.14 1.11
C PHE A 39 2.82 6.69 2.39
N ASP A 40 3.04 7.97 2.68
CA ASP A 40 2.23 8.70 3.65
C ASP A 40 0.86 9.02 3.03
N VAL A 41 -0.18 8.34 3.51
CA VAL A 41 -1.55 8.51 3.02
C VAL A 41 -2.35 9.53 3.84
N LYS A 42 -1.74 10.12 4.89
CA LYS A 42 -2.30 11.19 5.73
C LYS A 42 -3.70 10.91 6.30
N MET A 43 -4.11 9.65 6.34
CA MET A 43 -5.36 9.21 6.96
C MET A 43 -5.14 8.99 8.44
N ASN A 44 -6.12 9.30 9.27
CA ASN A 44 -5.91 9.19 10.70
C ASN A 44 -5.80 7.72 11.14
N ARG A 45 -6.66 6.84 10.62
CA ARG A 45 -6.59 5.39 10.90
C ARG A 45 -6.82 4.58 9.63
N LEU A 46 -5.81 3.79 9.24
CA LEU A 46 -5.92 2.82 8.15
C LEU A 46 -6.53 1.51 8.67
N HIS A 47 -7.38 0.91 7.85
CA HIS A 47 -8.04 -0.36 8.14
C HIS A 47 -7.79 -1.40 7.06
N THR A 48 -7.49 -0.97 5.83
CA THR A 48 -7.29 -1.89 4.71
C THR A 48 -6.37 -1.30 3.64
N VAL A 49 -5.73 -2.23 2.91
CA VAL A 49 -5.01 -2.00 1.66
C VAL A 49 -5.46 -3.08 0.69
N ALA A 50 -5.62 -2.76 -0.60
CA ALA A 50 -6.00 -3.74 -1.61
C ALA A 50 -5.31 -3.49 -2.96
N PHE A 51 -4.54 -4.46 -3.45
CA PHE A 51 -4.03 -4.42 -4.82
C PHE A 51 -5.16 -4.68 -5.81
N SER A 52 -5.14 -3.95 -6.93
CA SER A 52 -5.96 -4.31 -8.08
C SER A 52 -5.65 -5.76 -8.47
N PRO A 53 -6.67 -6.61 -8.67
CA PRO A 53 -6.46 -8.00 -9.09
C PRO A 53 -6.02 -8.09 -10.56
N VAL A 54 -6.16 -6.99 -11.30
CA VAL A 54 -5.81 -6.92 -12.72
C VAL A 54 -4.29 -6.78 -12.84
N SER A 55 -3.64 -7.61 -13.65
CA SER A 55 -2.19 -7.49 -13.87
C SER A 55 -1.87 -6.31 -14.77
N ALA A 56 -0.65 -5.77 -14.67
CA ALA A 56 -0.21 -4.64 -15.50
C ALA A 56 -0.18 -4.99 -17.00
N ALA A 57 -0.22 -6.28 -17.35
CA ALA A 57 -0.32 -6.79 -18.71
C ALA A 57 -1.77 -6.82 -19.23
N SER A 58 -2.76 -6.42 -18.43
CA SER A 58 -4.14 -6.31 -18.90
C SER A 58 -4.27 -5.27 -20.03
N PRO A 59 -5.16 -5.49 -21.01
CA PRO A 59 -5.35 -4.55 -22.12
C PRO A 59 -5.75 -3.14 -21.70
N GLN A 60 -6.34 -2.99 -20.50
CA GLN A 60 -6.77 -1.69 -19.98
C GLN A 60 -5.65 -0.93 -19.24
N GLY A 61 -4.50 -1.55 -18.96
CA GLY A 61 -3.37 -0.89 -18.30
C GLY A 61 -3.54 -0.60 -16.80
N ILE A 62 -4.54 -1.21 -16.13
CA ILE A 62 -4.96 -0.87 -14.75
C ILE A 62 -4.14 -1.60 -13.66
N GLY A 63 -3.13 -2.38 -14.02
CA GLY A 63 -2.55 -3.34 -13.08
C GLY A 63 -1.41 -2.89 -12.17
N LYS A 64 -1.37 -1.61 -11.81
CA LYS A 64 -0.46 -1.06 -10.79
C LYS A 64 -1.19 -0.19 -9.76
N THR A 65 -2.47 -0.45 -9.54
CA THR A 65 -3.28 0.32 -8.59
C THR A 65 -3.31 -0.38 -7.23
N LEU A 66 -3.16 0.40 -6.16
CA LEU A 66 -3.42 0.00 -4.79
C LEU A 66 -4.50 0.93 -4.21
N VAL A 67 -5.52 0.36 -3.59
CA VAL A 67 -6.54 1.09 -2.84
C VAL A 67 -6.21 1.04 -1.36
N VAL A 68 -6.42 2.16 -0.68
CA VAL A 68 -6.30 2.30 0.78
C VAL A 68 -7.64 2.75 1.35
N GLY A 69 -8.03 2.15 2.47
CA GLY A 69 -9.27 2.48 3.16
C GLY A 69 -9.02 2.78 4.64
N GLY A 70 -9.62 3.88 5.11
CA GLY A 70 -9.45 4.37 6.47
C GLY A 70 -10.40 5.52 6.79
N PHE A 71 -10.35 5.99 8.03
CA PHE A 71 -11.05 7.22 8.42
C PHE A 71 -10.14 8.43 8.19
N GLY A 72 -10.61 9.37 7.36
CA GLY A 72 -10.13 10.75 7.34
C GLY A 72 -10.78 11.55 8.47
N LEU A 73 -10.07 12.57 8.97
CA LEU A 73 -10.66 13.63 9.78
C LEU A 73 -11.04 14.80 8.89
#